data_AF-A0A2N1BY25-F1
#
_entry.id   AF-A0A2N1BY25-F1
#
_cell.length_a   1.000
_cell.length_b   1.000
_cell.length_c   1.000
_cell.angle_alpha   90.00
_cell.angle_beta   90.00
_cell.angle_gamma   90.00
#
_symmetry.space_group_name_H-M   'P 1'
#
loop_
_entity.id
_entity.type
_entity.pdbx_description
1 polymer ?
#
loop_
_entity_poly.entity_id
_entity_poly.type
_entity_poly.pdbx_seq_one_letter_code
_entity_poly.pdbx_strand_id
1 'polypeptide(L)'
;MTKLSVFQHKLADLRHDLKTPIGHILGYSEMLQEELEEDPWEEFQVDLVNVHSSGDKLLALIEDNLAATKSSVHDIDIPSAQFQLRMQLNHITGYCELLQDLAEDEKRVGLIGDLNNIIQASTVFAEIVENKLSIHYLETVTELEKVKQEYDQSTEKTKNTDFSEKTSATTNMTETDDIAVSTMGEGGIILVVDDNPTNLDLLSRRLKRQGYHPITVDSGQAALDYLADNIVDLVLLDLVMPKMSGTEVLTFIRHKPKLRNLPVIILSAHDDMDIIVKCVLLGADDYLFKPYNPILLKARLAATLEKYRLRQNQVPRLEVFISSPGDVIPERKVIRSIINDLNVELADRVRLVPVFWEDEPLLASDTFQAQIHPAKNSDIYLGIFWSRLGSPLPDSITREDGSLYDSGSEYEYEDAYSGYKNNGKPEILVYRKMSEAFVSLADRDNVMAAIAQFEKVDSFIERWFIDPEDGSYSGAYHCFEQLEYFEDMVYKHLKKLVVSQLETM
;
A
#
# COMPACT_ATOMS: atom_id res chain seq x y z
N MET A 1 -25.74 -21.84 16.12
CA MET A 1 -25.30 -20.60 15.47
C MET A 1 -26.48 -19.65 15.45
N THR A 2 -26.47 -18.69 16.36
CA THR A 2 -27.55 -17.71 16.52
C THR A 2 -27.37 -16.66 15.43
N LYS A 3 -28.29 -16.57 14.47
CA LYS A 3 -28.33 -15.41 13.57
C LYS A 3 -28.45 -14.16 14.43
N LEU A 4 -27.55 -13.17 14.27
CA LEU A 4 -27.73 -11.86 14.89
C LEU A 4 -29.11 -11.31 14.51
N SER A 5 -29.79 -10.68 15.46
CA SER A 5 -31.04 -9.99 15.16
C SER A 5 -30.77 -8.80 14.23
N VAL A 6 -31.78 -8.37 13.47
CA VAL A 6 -31.66 -7.19 12.59
C VAL A 6 -31.29 -5.94 13.40
N PHE A 7 -31.77 -5.84 14.64
CA PHE A 7 -31.37 -4.80 15.58
C PHE A 7 -29.86 -4.86 15.90
N GLN A 8 -29.32 -6.04 16.21
CA GLN A 8 -27.89 -6.17 16.53
C GLN A 8 -26.99 -5.81 15.34
N HIS A 9 -27.44 -6.09 14.11
CA HIS A 9 -26.72 -5.67 12.89
C HIS A 9 -26.73 -4.15 12.74
N LYS A 10 -27.89 -3.49 12.84
CA LYS A 10 -27.98 -2.01 12.82
C LYS A 10 -27.16 -1.35 13.93
N LEU A 11 -27.13 -1.96 15.11
CA LEU A 11 -26.34 -1.44 16.22
C LEU A 11 -24.83 -1.57 15.95
N ALA A 12 -24.41 -2.63 15.25
CA ALA A 12 -23.03 -2.76 14.78
C ALA A 12 -22.69 -1.69 13.75
N ASP A 13 -23.54 -1.51 12.73
CA ASP A 13 -23.36 -0.46 11.71
C ASP A 13 -23.27 0.94 12.37
N LEU A 14 -24.15 1.24 13.33
CA LEU A 14 -24.13 2.51 14.07
C LEU A 14 -22.84 2.70 14.88
N ARG A 15 -22.36 1.66 15.56
CA ARG A 15 -21.07 1.73 16.28
C ARG A 15 -19.93 1.99 15.31
N HIS A 16 -19.89 1.28 14.19
CA HIS A 16 -18.88 1.48 13.15
C HIS A 16 -18.90 2.93 12.64
N ASP A 17 -20.08 3.42 12.25
CA ASP A 17 -20.28 4.78 11.76
C ASP A 17 -19.81 5.85 12.76
N LEU A 18 -20.07 5.65 14.06
CA LEU A 18 -19.65 6.58 15.12
C LEU A 18 -18.16 6.48 15.45
N LYS A 19 -17.57 5.27 15.41
CA LYS A 19 -16.15 5.05 15.72
C LYS A 19 -15.22 5.69 14.68
N THR A 20 -15.62 5.74 13.42
CA THR A 20 -14.81 6.33 12.33
C THR A 20 -14.43 7.79 12.58
N PRO A 21 -15.36 8.74 12.75
CA PRO A 21 -15.01 10.13 13.05
C PRO A 21 -14.29 10.31 14.39
N ILE A 22 -14.53 9.48 15.41
CA ILE A 22 -13.72 9.53 16.64
C ILE A 22 -12.27 9.11 16.35
N GLY A 23 -12.07 8.09 15.52
CA GLY A 23 -10.75 7.70 15.05
C GLY A 23 -10.01 8.85 14.37
N HIS A 24 -10.70 9.69 13.61
CA HIS A 24 -10.12 10.89 13.02
C HIS A 24 -9.73 11.95 14.05
N ILE A 25 -10.62 12.21 15.02
CA ILE A 25 -10.36 13.15 16.13
C ILE A 25 -9.11 12.72 16.91
N LEU A 26 -9.03 11.44 17.29
CA LEU A 26 -7.89 10.89 18.01
C LEU A 26 -6.62 10.89 17.15
N GLY A 27 -6.72 10.50 15.88
CA GLY A 27 -5.59 10.44 14.96
C GLY A 27 -4.95 11.80 14.72
N TYR A 28 -5.73 12.83 14.40
CA TYR A 28 -5.18 14.18 14.20
C TYR A 28 -4.69 14.83 15.51
N SER A 29 -5.41 14.63 16.62
CA SER A 29 -4.93 15.16 17.91
C SER A 29 -3.62 14.53 18.34
N GLU A 30 -3.43 13.23 18.13
CA GLU A 30 -2.17 12.54 18.39
C GLU A 30 -1.04 13.02 17.45
N MET A 31 -1.32 13.22 16.14
CA MET A 31 -0.33 13.78 15.21
C MET A 31 0.14 15.17 15.62
N LEU A 32 -0.80 16.04 16.00
CA LEU A 32 -0.48 17.38 16.50
C LEU A 32 0.32 17.31 17.80
N GLN A 33 0.02 16.37 18.71
CA GLN A 33 0.79 16.22 19.95
C GLN A 33 2.23 15.81 19.66
N GLU A 34 2.41 14.88 18.72
CA GLU A 34 3.72 14.41 18.30
C GLU A 34 4.53 15.49 17.57
N GLU A 35 3.89 16.36 16.77
CA GLU A 35 4.58 17.52 16.16
C GLU A 35 5.10 18.50 17.21
N LEU A 36 4.38 18.64 18.33
CA LEU A 36 4.79 19.49 19.45
C LEU A 36 5.85 18.85 20.36
N GLU A 37 6.19 17.57 20.19
CA GLU A 37 7.33 16.97 20.88
C GLU A 37 8.66 17.52 20.34
N GLU A 38 8.72 17.84 19.04
CA GLU A 38 9.89 18.41 18.38
C GLU A 38 10.05 19.91 18.66
N ASP A 39 8.94 20.64 18.77
CA ASP A 39 8.89 22.06 19.11
C ASP A 39 7.81 22.36 20.18
N PRO A 40 8.15 22.24 21.48
CA PRO A 40 7.18 22.31 22.57
C PRO A 40 6.46 23.66 22.69
N TRP A 41 5.14 23.59 22.85
CA TRP A 41 4.27 24.74 23.15
C TRP A 41 3.26 24.35 24.24
N GLU A 42 3.60 24.63 25.49
CA GLU A 42 2.87 24.12 26.67
C GLU A 42 1.38 24.50 26.67
N GLU A 43 1.05 25.76 26.37
CA GLU A 43 -0.35 26.25 26.37
C GLU A 43 -1.19 25.50 25.34
N PHE A 44 -0.66 25.28 24.14
CA PHE A 44 -1.32 24.53 23.07
C PHE A 44 -1.43 23.04 23.40
N GLN A 45 -0.39 22.46 24.02
CA GLN A 45 -0.34 21.05 24.38
C GLN A 45 -1.41 20.68 25.42
N VAL A 46 -1.67 21.55 26.39
CA VAL A 46 -2.71 21.31 27.43
C VAL A 46 -4.09 21.15 26.79
N ASP A 47 -4.49 22.06 25.92
CA ASP A 47 -5.80 22.01 25.27
C ASP A 47 -5.90 20.86 24.27
N LEU A 48 -4.81 20.53 23.59
CA LEU A 48 -4.76 19.38 22.69
C LEU A 48 -4.88 18.03 23.43
N VAL A 49 -4.32 17.91 24.63
CA VAL A 49 -4.54 16.76 25.51
C VAL A 49 -6.02 16.68 25.94
N ASN A 50 -6.68 17.81 26.18
CA ASN A 50 -8.10 17.84 26.50
C ASN A 50 -8.99 17.41 25.31
N VAL A 51 -8.61 17.77 24.08
CA VAL A 51 -9.25 17.26 22.85
C VAL A 51 -9.15 15.73 22.80
N HIS A 52 -7.94 15.19 22.95
CA HIS A 52 -7.71 13.73 22.89
C HIS A 52 -8.48 12.98 24.00
N SER A 53 -8.40 13.46 25.24
CA SER A 53 -9.14 12.88 26.38
C SER A 53 -10.67 12.91 26.18
N SER A 54 -11.19 13.92 25.49
CA SER A 54 -12.62 14.00 25.17
C SER A 54 -13.00 12.99 24.08
N GLY A 55 -12.11 12.73 23.12
CA GLY A 55 -12.24 11.64 22.14
C GLY A 55 -12.28 10.26 22.80
N ASP A 56 -11.40 9.99 23.77
CA ASP A 56 -11.41 8.72 24.53
C ASP A 56 -12.72 8.52 25.30
N LYS A 57 -13.25 9.59 25.89
CA LYS A 57 -14.56 9.57 26.57
C LYS A 57 -15.69 9.27 25.60
N LEU A 58 -15.65 9.80 24.36
CA LEU A 58 -16.64 9.44 23.33
C LEU A 58 -16.61 7.95 23.01
N LEU A 59 -15.43 7.34 22.87
CA LEU A 59 -15.31 5.89 22.65
C LEU A 59 -15.91 5.10 23.82
N ALA A 60 -15.54 5.45 25.05
CA ALA A 60 -16.06 4.78 26.25
C ALA A 60 -17.60 4.89 26.32
N LEU A 61 -18.17 6.06 26.01
CA LEU A 61 -19.62 6.27 25.98
C LEU A 61 -20.31 5.41 24.91
N ILE A 62 -19.70 5.20 23.74
CA ILE A 62 -20.22 4.29 22.72
C ILE A 62 -20.21 2.86 23.23
N GLU A 63 -19.11 2.44 23.87
CA GLU A 63 -18.98 1.08 24.37
C GLU A 63 -19.96 0.79 25.51
N ASP A 64 -20.19 1.74 26.41
CA ASP A 64 -21.12 1.61 27.52
C ASP A 64 -22.59 1.63 27.06
N ASN A 65 -22.94 2.57 26.18
CA ASN A 65 -24.34 2.78 25.79
C ASN A 65 -24.78 1.87 24.63
N LEU A 66 -23.86 1.51 23.72
CA LEU A 66 -24.16 0.81 22.46
C LEU A 66 -23.48 -0.56 22.36
N ALA A 67 -23.10 -1.17 23.49
CA ALA A 67 -22.46 -2.48 23.57
C ALA A 67 -23.15 -3.56 22.71
N ALA A 68 -22.37 -4.52 22.21
CA ALA A 68 -22.90 -5.67 21.46
C ALA A 68 -23.85 -6.57 22.29
N THR A 69 -23.83 -6.45 23.63
CA THR A 69 -24.72 -7.16 24.54
C THR A 69 -26.16 -6.64 24.54
N LYS A 70 -26.41 -5.45 23.97
CA LYS A 70 -27.76 -4.88 23.85
C LYS A 70 -28.59 -5.70 22.86
N SER A 71 -29.81 -6.06 23.27
CA SER A 71 -30.68 -6.98 22.53
C SER A 71 -31.90 -6.29 21.92
N SER A 72 -32.30 -5.14 22.46
CA SER A 72 -33.41 -4.32 21.99
C SER A 72 -33.10 -2.83 22.14
N VAL A 73 -33.87 -1.99 21.42
CA VAL A 73 -33.80 -0.52 21.54
C VAL A 73 -34.05 -0.06 22.98
N HIS A 74 -34.89 -0.79 23.71
CA HIS A 74 -35.26 -0.45 25.09
C HIS A 74 -34.12 -0.68 26.09
N ASP A 75 -33.06 -1.39 25.70
CA ASP A 75 -31.85 -1.57 26.50
C ASP A 75 -30.94 -0.31 26.45
N ILE A 76 -31.29 0.68 25.62
CA ILE A 76 -30.50 1.90 25.37
C ILE A 76 -31.31 3.12 25.82
N ASP A 77 -30.76 3.88 26.77
CA ASP A 77 -31.27 5.21 27.11
C ASP A 77 -30.78 6.23 26.06
N ILE A 78 -31.51 6.30 24.94
CA ILE A 78 -31.15 7.15 23.80
C ILE A 78 -31.01 8.63 24.19
N PRO A 79 -31.96 9.26 24.91
CA PRO A 79 -31.82 10.65 25.33
C PRO A 79 -30.55 10.90 26.15
N SER A 80 -30.25 10.02 27.12
CA SER A 80 -29.04 10.12 27.93
C SER A 80 -27.77 9.95 27.10
N ALA A 81 -27.73 8.95 26.22
CA ALA A 81 -26.60 8.70 25.33
C ALA A 81 -26.35 9.88 24.38
N GLN A 82 -27.39 10.40 23.72
CA GLN A 82 -27.27 11.58 22.84
C GLN A 82 -26.74 12.80 23.60
N PHE A 83 -27.23 13.04 24.81
CA PHE A 83 -26.77 14.15 25.65
C PHE A 83 -25.29 14.01 26.00
N GLN A 84 -24.87 12.85 26.52
CA GLN A 84 -23.48 12.60 26.93
C GLN A 84 -22.51 12.73 25.75
N LEU A 85 -22.88 12.16 24.59
CA LEU A 85 -22.09 12.24 23.37
C LEU A 85 -21.96 13.69 22.87
N ARG A 86 -23.06 14.45 22.79
CA ARG A 86 -23.03 15.87 22.40
C ARG A 86 -22.21 16.73 23.36
N MET A 87 -22.26 16.44 24.66
CA MET A 87 -21.47 17.18 25.66
C MET A 87 -19.96 17.01 25.43
N GLN A 88 -19.47 15.79 25.19
CA GLN A 88 -18.05 15.59 24.88
C GLN A 88 -17.65 16.20 23.53
N LEU A 89 -18.55 16.15 22.55
CA LEU A 89 -18.32 16.77 21.25
C LEU A 89 -18.16 18.30 21.36
N ASN A 90 -19.00 18.96 22.15
CA ASN A 90 -18.90 20.40 22.38
C ASN A 90 -17.59 20.79 23.06
N HIS A 91 -17.04 19.94 23.95
CA HIS A 91 -15.71 20.18 24.50
C HIS A 91 -14.64 20.12 23.41
N ILE A 92 -14.66 19.10 22.55
CA ILE A 92 -13.70 18.97 21.44
C ILE A 92 -13.74 20.20 20.54
N THR A 93 -14.93 20.58 20.06
CA THR A 93 -15.08 21.75 19.19
C THR A 93 -14.60 23.03 19.87
N GLY A 94 -14.97 23.25 21.14
CA GLY A 94 -14.55 24.44 21.88
C GLY A 94 -13.03 24.52 22.07
N TYR A 95 -12.36 23.41 22.40
CA TYR A 95 -10.90 23.39 22.48
C TYR A 95 -10.24 23.61 21.12
N CYS A 96 -10.76 23.02 20.04
CA CYS A 96 -10.21 23.22 18.70
C CYS A 96 -10.34 24.68 18.23
N GLU A 97 -11.47 25.35 18.49
CA GLU A 97 -11.65 26.77 18.17
C GLU A 97 -10.64 27.64 18.93
N LEU A 98 -10.43 27.39 20.22
CA LEU A 98 -9.40 28.09 21.01
C LEU A 98 -7.98 27.88 20.46
N LEU A 99 -7.66 26.64 20.09
CA LEU A 99 -6.36 26.28 19.52
C LEU A 99 -6.14 26.93 18.14
N GLN A 100 -7.20 27.11 17.35
CA GLN A 100 -7.12 27.82 16.07
C GLN A 100 -6.79 29.29 16.26
N ASP A 101 -7.49 29.97 17.18
CA ASP A 101 -7.22 31.37 17.52
C ASP A 101 -5.75 31.55 17.98
N LEU A 102 -5.26 30.67 18.86
CA LEU A 102 -3.87 30.68 19.31
C LEU A 102 -2.87 30.46 18.16
N ALA A 103 -3.13 29.49 17.28
CA ALA A 103 -2.26 29.21 16.14
C ALA A 103 -2.21 30.36 15.12
N GLU A 104 -3.32 31.09 14.93
CA GLU A 104 -3.38 32.27 14.09
C GLU A 104 -2.55 33.42 14.67
N ASP A 105 -2.71 33.70 15.98
CA ASP A 105 -1.98 34.75 16.68
C ASP A 105 -0.46 34.53 16.64
N GLU A 106 -0.01 33.29 16.84
CA GLU A 106 1.40 32.89 16.79
C GLU A 106 1.90 32.55 15.37
N LYS A 107 1.07 32.72 14.34
CA LYS A 107 1.37 32.47 12.92
C LYS A 107 1.84 31.02 12.62
N ARG A 108 1.40 30.04 13.40
CA ARG A 108 1.65 28.61 13.19
C ARG A 108 0.55 27.96 12.33
N VAL A 109 0.36 28.52 11.13
CA VAL A 109 -0.74 28.16 10.21
C VAL A 109 -0.73 26.67 9.81
N GLY A 110 0.42 25.99 9.91
CA GLY A 110 0.54 24.55 9.64
C GLY A 110 -0.39 23.69 10.50
N LEU A 111 -0.65 24.08 11.75
CA LEU A 111 -1.47 23.32 12.71
C LEU A 111 -2.98 23.46 12.45
N ILE A 112 -3.38 24.56 11.80
CA ILE A 112 -4.80 24.91 11.58
C ILE A 112 -5.49 23.88 10.67
N GLY A 113 -4.76 23.30 9.72
CA GLY A 113 -5.28 22.26 8.82
C GLY A 113 -5.80 21.05 9.58
N ASP A 114 -4.99 20.52 10.52
CA ASP A 114 -5.35 19.32 11.27
C ASP A 114 -6.42 19.62 12.34
N LEU A 115 -6.42 20.81 12.94
CA LEU A 115 -7.53 21.27 13.80
C LEU A 115 -8.86 21.34 13.03
N ASN A 116 -8.85 21.85 11.79
CA ASN A 116 -10.04 21.86 10.94
C ASN A 116 -10.54 20.44 10.63
N ASN A 117 -9.62 19.49 10.41
CA ASN A 117 -10.00 18.09 10.21
C ASN A 117 -10.69 17.50 11.45
N ILE A 118 -10.23 17.84 12.67
CA ILE A 118 -10.88 17.44 13.93
C ILE A 118 -12.29 18.05 14.05
N ILE A 119 -12.46 19.32 13.72
CA ILE A 119 -13.77 20.01 13.74
C ILE A 119 -14.73 19.39 12.71
N GLN A 120 -14.24 19.08 11.52
CA GLN A 120 -15.03 18.42 10.48
C GLN A 120 -15.48 17.02 10.93
N ALA A 121 -14.57 16.22 11.49
CA ALA A 121 -14.91 14.92 12.05
C ALA A 121 -15.94 15.03 13.19
N SER A 122 -15.84 16.06 14.02
CA SER A 122 -16.82 16.35 15.07
C SER A 122 -18.20 16.66 14.49
N THR A 123 -18.26 17.41 13.39
CA THR A 123 -19.51 17.73 12.69
C THR A 123 -20.17 16.47 12.12
N VAL A 124 -19.39 15.62 11.44
CA VAL A 124 -19.87 14.32 10.93
C VAL A 124 -20.40 13.44 12.06
N PHE A 125 -19.70 13.40 13.20
CA PHE A 125 -20.13 12.67 14.39
C PHE A 125 -21.51 13.17 14.89
N ALA A 126 -21.70 14.49 14.99
CA ALA A 126 -22.98 15.07 15.40
C ALA A 126 -24.13 14.65 14.48
N GLU A 127 -23.92 14.69 13.16
CA GLU A 127 -24.92 14.29 12.18
C GLU A 127 -25.32 12.82 12.34
N ILE A 128 -24.38 11.92 12.63
CA ILE A 128 -24.67 10.50 12.86
C ILE A 128 -25.49 10.32 14.14
N VAL A 129 -25.12 11.00 15.23
CA VAL A 129 -25.88 10.96 16.50
C VAL A 129 -27.31 11.48 16.31
N GLU A 130 -27.50 12.52 15.50
CA GLU A 130 -28.82 13.09 15.23
C GLU A 130 -29.69 12.19 14.36
N ASN A 131 -29.12 11.65 13.29
CA ASN A 131 -29.87 10.93 12.27
C ASN A 131 -30.04 9.43 12.58
N LYS A 132 -29.02 8.79 13.14
CA LYS A 132 -28.97 7.33 13.32
C LYS A 132 -29.18 6.87 14.76
N LEU A 133 -28.77 7.65 15.77
CA LEU A 133 -29.04 7.32 17.18
C LEU A 133 -30.44 7.82 17.59
N SER A 134 -31.49 7.28 16.96
CA SER A 134 -32.89 7.63 17.28
C SER A 134 -33.74 6.38 17.44
N ILE A 135 -34.80 6.50 18.24
CA ILE A 135 -35.80 5.43 18.40
C ILE A 135 -36.32 5.02 17.02
N HIS A 136 -36.70 5.98 16.18
CA HIS A 136 -37.22 5.70 14.84
C HIS A 136 -36.23 4.92 13.97
N TYR A 137 -34.95 5.30 13.94
CA TYR A 137 -33.95 4.59 13.15
C TYR A 137 -33.73 3.14 13.62
N LEU A 138 -33.75 2.92 14.94
CA LEU A 138 -33.53 1.61 15.54
C LEU A 138 -34.82 0.75 15.59
N GLU A 139 -36.01 1.35 15.61
CA GLU A 139 -37.33 0.71 15.65
C GLU A 139 -38.03 0.57 14.29
N THR A 140 -37.56 1.21 13.21
CA THR A 140 -38.12 1.04 11.84
C THR A 140 -38.17 -0.43 11.37
N VAL A 141 -37.61 -1.35 12.15
CA VAL A 141 -37.66 -2.79 11.94
C VAL A 141 -38.74 -3.48 12.79
N THR A 142 -39.20 -2.93 13.93
CA THR A 142 -40.29 -3.56 14.71
C THR A 142 -41.60 -3.69 13.91
N GLU A 143 -41.82 -2.87 12.88
CA GLU A 143 -42.96 -3.03 11.96
C GLU A 143 -42.71 -4.06 10.84
N LEU A 144 -41.46 -4.21 10.37
CA LEU A 144 -41.11 -5.22 9.36
C LEU A 144 -40.97 -6.63 9.97
N GLU A 145 -40.62 -6.74 11.26
CA GLU A 145 -40.65 -7.98 12.02
C GLU A 145 -42.09 -8.43 12.34
N LYS A 146 -43.04 -7.49 12.56
CA LYS A 146 -44.47 -7.81 12.66
C LYS A 146 -45.04 -8.39 11.37
N VAL A 147 -44.58 -7.92 10.21
CA VAL A 147 -44.99 -8.46 8.89
C VAL A 147 -44.38 -9.84 8.62
N LYS A 148 -43.22 -10.16 9.18
CA LYS A 148 -42.61 -11.51 9.08
C LYS A 148 -43.19 -12.53 10.06
N GLN A 149 -43.70 -12.10 11.22
CA GLN A 149 -44.28 -13.02 12.21
C GLN A 149 -45.63 -13.63 11.82
N GLU A 150 -46.35 -13.09 10.83
CA GLU A 150 -47.52 -13.76 10.23
C GLU A 150 -47.14 -14.83 9.19
N TYR A 151 -45.88 -14.90 8.76
CA TYR A 151 -45.40 -15.87 7.77
C TYR A 151 -44.73 -17.12 8.39
N ASP A 152 -44.28 -17.04 9.64
CA ASP A 152 -43.54 -18.12 10.32
C ASP A 152 -44.36 -18.96 11.31
N GLN A 153 -45.71 -18.87 11.29
CA GLN A 153 -46.59 -19.75 12.08
C GLN A 153 -46.78 -21.17 11.48
N SER A 154 -45.94 -21.58 10.53
CA SER A 154 -45.93 -22.95 10.00
C SER A 154 -44.54 -23.57 9.99
N THR A 155 -43.97 -23.88 11.16
CA THR A 155 -43.38 -25.20 11.42
C THR A 155 -43.00 -25.39 12.88
N GLU A 156 -43.19 -26.63 13.31
CA GLU A 156 -43.29 -27.08 14.69
C GLU A 156 -41.95 -27.25 15.44
N LYS A 157 -42.03 -27.04 16.77
CA LYS A 157 -41.53 -27.88 17.88
C LYS A 157 -40.11 -28.47 17.76
N THR A 158 -39.28 -28.25 18.79
CA THR A 158 -39.14 -29.14 19.97
C THR A 158 -38.05 -28.66 20.96
N LYS A 159 -38.50 -28.30 22.17
CA LYS A 159 -37.96 -28.46 23.55
C LYS A 159 -36.44 -28.38 23.89
N ASN A 160 -36.15 -27.37 24.73
CA ASN A 160 -35.44 -27.33 26.04
C ASN A 160 -34.54 -28.50 26.50
N THR A 161 -33.35 -28.19 27.02
CA THR A 161 -33.00 -27.96 28.47
C THR A 161 -31.48 -27.67 28.56
N ASP A 162 -31.01 -26.50 29.01
CA ASP A 162 -30.80 -26.00 30.39
C ASP A 162 -29.47 -26.44 31.03
N PHE A 163 -28.50 -25.52 31.18
CA PHE A 163 -27.53 -25.45 32.29
C PHE A 163 -26.79 -24.10 32.35
N SER A 164 -27.00 -23.37 33.44
CA SER A 164 -26.20 -22.24 33.97
C SER A 164 -24.92 -22.76 34.65
N GLU A 165 -23.77 -22.08 34.74
CA GLU A 165 -23.47 -20.91 35.58
C GLU A 165 -21.95 -20.55 35.43
N LYS A 166 -21.63 -19.26 35.56
CA LYS A 166 -20.46 -18.59 36.24
C LYS A 166 -19.06 -19.22 36.10
N THR A 167 -17.98 -18.44 35.91
CA THR A 167 -17.38 -17.58 36.94
C THR A 167 -16.26 -16.71 36.35
N SER A 168 -16.16 -15.48 36.84
CA SER A 168 -15.04 -14.52 36.69
C SER A 168 -13.72 -15.02 37.28
N ALA A 169 -12.59 -14.57 36.73
CA ALA A 169 -11.38 -14.34 37.51
C ALA A 169 -10.49 -13.27 36.84
N THR A 170 -10.45 -12.12 37.48
CA THR A 170 -9.48 -11.04 37.37
C THR A 170 -8.07 -11.55 37.75
N THR A 171 -7.01 -11.14 37.06
CA THR A 171 -5.68 -10.99 37.67
C THR A 171 -4.87 -9.95 36.91
N ASN A 172 -4.53 -8.87 37.63
CA ASN A 172 -3.53 -7.87 37.28
C ASN A 172 -2.16 -8.52 37.14
N MET A 173 -1.37 -8.14 36.12
CA MET A 173 0.08 -8.02 36.28
C MET A 173 0.57 -6.78 35.53
N THR A 174 1.00 -5.83 36.35
CA THR A 174 1.87 -4.71 36.06
C THR A 174 3.28 -5.18 35.71
N GLU A 175 4.02 -4.26 35.10
CA GLU A 175 5.47 -4.19 34.90
C GLU A 175 5.93 -4.35 33.44
N THR A 176 6.23 -3.16 32.93
CA THR A 176 6.95 -2.76 31.73
C THR A 176 8.35 -3.37 31.70
N ASP A 177 8.59 -4.26 30.75
CA ASP A 177 9.92 -4.45 30.19
C ASP A 177 9.91 -3.79 28.80
N ASP A 178 10.69 -2.72 28.67
CA ASP A 178 11.00 -2.05 27.40
C ASP A 178 11.68 -3.06 26.48
N ILE A 179 10.88 -3.74 25.65
CA ILE A 179 11.38 -4.46 24.49
C ILE A 179 11.90 -3.39 23.55
N ALA A 180 13.22 -3.20 23.56
CA ALA A 180 13.91 -2.40 22.56
C ALA A 180 13.59 -2.97 21.17
N VAL A 181 12.61 -2.36 20.49
CA VAL A 181 12.25 -2.61 19.10
C VAL A 181 13.40 -2.07 18.24
N SER A 182 14.50 -2.82 18.18
CA SER A 182 15.64 -2.52 17.35
C SER A 182 15.26 -2.72 15.88
N THR A 183 15.09 -1.62 15.11
CA THR A 183 15.19 -1.55 13.62
C THR A 183 14.70 -2.77 12.82
N MET A 184 13.59 -3.38 13.22
CA MET A 184 13.04 -4.59 12.60
C MET A 184 11.93 -4.19 11.64
N GLY A 185 12.09 -4.52 10.35
CA GLY A 185 11.04 -4.37 9.34
C GLY A 185 10.90 -3.00 8.67
N GLU A 186 11.80 -2.03 8.94
CA GLU A 186 11.75 -0.68 8.37
C GLU A 186 11.79 -0.68 6.83
N GLY A 187 11.16 0.34 6.23
CA GLY A 187 11.05 0.50 4.77
C GLY A 187 10.04 -0.44 4.10
N GLY A 188 9.70 -0.15 2.85
CA GLY A 188 8.79 -0.96 2.03
C GLY A 188 7.60 -0.18 1.48
N ILE A 189 7.07 -0.65 0.35
CA ILE A 189 5.91 -0.07 -0.34
C ILE A 189 4.64 -0.68 0.24
N ILE A 190 3.82 0.12 0.91
CA ILE A 190 2.57 -0.34 1.55
C ILE A 190 1.38 0.20 0.75
N LEU A 191 0.57 -0.69 0.20
CA LEU A 191 -0.71 -0.32 -0.40
C LEU A 191 -1.76 -0.17 0.70
N VAL A 192 -2.30 1.03 0.86
CA VAL A 192 -3.39 1.35 1.78
C VAL A 192 -4.69 1.47 0.99
N VAL A 193 -5.67 0.66 1.35
CA VAL A 193 -6.97 0.56 0.67
C VAL A 193 -8.07 0.87 1.68
N ASP A 194 -8.72 2.02 1.52
CA ASP A 194 -9.81 2.51 2.39
C ASP A 194 -10.62 3.53 1.58
N ASP A 195 -11.94 3.50 1.65
CA ASP A 195 -12.80 4.43 0.89
C ASP A 195 -12.92 5.81 1.56
N ASN A 196 -12.44 5.95 2.80
CA ASN A 196 -12.45 7.19 3.53
C ASN A 196 -11.13 7.98 3.30
N PRO A 197 -11.18 9.16 2.65
CA PRO A 197 -9.97 9.94 2.35
C PRO A 197 -9.22 10.39 3.60
N THR A 198 -9.90 10.58 4.72
CA THR A 198 -9.28 10.95 6.00
C THR A 198 -8.50 9.77 6.59
N ASN A 199 -9.00 8.54 6.49
CA ASN A 199 -8.23 7.34 6.89
C ASN A 199 -6.97 7.20 6.03
N LEU A 200 -7.10 7.40 4.71
CA LEU A 200 -5.96 7.35 3.79
C LEU A 200 -4.89 8.39 4.14
N ASP A 201 -5.28 9.64 4.43
CA ASP A 201 -4.35 10.70 4.85
C ASP A 201 -3.64 10.33 6.15
N LEU A 202 -4.39 9.95 7.20
CA LEU A 202 -3.84 9.57 8.49
C LEU A 202 -2.86 8.39 8.38
N LEU A 203 -3.25 7.32 7.69
CA LEU A 203 -2.37 6.17 7.46
C LEU A 203 -1.13 6.55 6.66
N SER A 204 -1.29 7.35 5.60
CA SER A 204 -0.18 7.79 4.76
C SER A 204 0.87 8.58 5.57
N ARG A 205 0.43 9.60 6.34
CA ARG A 205 1.35 10.37 7.19
C ARG A 205 2.02 9.51 8.25
N ARG A 206 1.25 8.61 8.89
CA ARG A 206 1.74 7.69 9.93
C ARG A 206 2.81 6.75 9.40
N LEU A 207 2.56 6.13 8.25
CA LEU A 207 3.48 5.20 7.61
C LEU A 207 4.76 5.91 7.13
N LYS A 208 4.64 7.11 6.56
CA LYS A 208 5.80 7.93 6.15
C LYS A 208 6.72 8.26 7.33
N ARG A 209 6.15 8.70 8.46
CA ARG A 209 6.92 8.96 9.70
C ARG A 209 7.62 7.72 10.24
N GLN A 210 7.09 6.53 9.98
CA GLN A 210 7.68 5.24 10.34
C GLN A 210 8.69 4.71 9.30
N GLY A 211 8.99 5.49 8.25
CA GLY A 211 9.97 5.14 7.22
C GLY A 211 9.44 4.26 6.07
N TYR A 212 8.12 4.08 5.96
CA TYR A 212 7.49 3.34 4.87
C TYR A 212 7.08 4.24 3.70
N HIS A 213 6.84 3.63 2.55
CA HIS A 213 6.37 4.31 1.33
C HIS A 213 4.91 3.94 1.07
N PRO A 214 3.93 4.68 1.62
CA PRO A 214 2.53 4.36 1.42
C PRO A 214 2.03 4.79 0.05
N ILE A 215 1.28 3.90 -0.59
CA ILE A 215 0.48 4.17 -1.78
C ILE A 215 -0.99 4.03 -1.38
N THR A 216 -1.79 5.06 -1.59
CA THR A 216 -3.20 5.09 -1.17
C THR A 216 -4.13 4.91 -2.36
N VAL A 217 -5.15 4.08 -2.22
CA VAL A 217 -6.24 3.90 -3.19
C VAL A 217 -7.58 3.88 -2.47
N ASP A 218 -8.62 4.39 -3.12
CA ASP A 218 -9.92 4.71 -2.51
C ASP A 218 -10.99 3.61 -2.67
N SER A 219 -10.63 2.48 -3.27
CA SER A 219 -11.58 1.42 -3.57
C SER A 219 -10.91 0.08 -3.82
N GLY A 220 -11.68 -1.00 -3.61
CA GLY A 220 -11.22 -2.35 -3.92
C GLY A 220 -10.84 -2.53 -5.40
N GLN A 221 -11.56 -1.91 -6.33
CA GLN A 221 -11.22 -1.97 -7.76
C GLN A 221 -9.90 -1.25 -8.06
N ALA A 222 -9.71 -0.03 -7.53
CA ALA A 222 -8.46 0.69 -7.69
C ALA A 222 -7.27 -0.07 -7.09
N ALA A 223 -7.47 -0.79 -5.99
CA ALA A 223 -6.45 -1.68 -5.43
C ALA A 223 -6.09 -2.83 -6.39
N LEU A 224 -7.07 -3.48 -7.01
CA LEU A 224 -6.81 -4.55 -7.98
C LEU A 224 -6.12 -4.04 -9.24
N ASP A 225 -6.52 -2.88 -9.75
CA ASP A 225 -5.91 -2.25 -10.92
C ASP A 225 -4.46 -1.86 -10.63
N TYR A 226 -4.19 -1.33 -9.44
CA TYR A 226 -2.83 -0.99 -9.01
C TYR A 226 -1.95 -2.23 -8.88
N LEU A 227 -2.45 -3.30 -8.25
CA LEU A 227 -1.74 -4.57 -8.06
C LEU A 227 -1.51 -5.36 -9.35
N ALA A 228 -2.16 -5.00 -10.46
CA ALA A 228 -1.94 -5.64 -11.75
C ALA A 228 -0.55 -5.33 -12.32
N ASP A 229 -0.11 -4.08 -12.18
CA ASP A 229 1.10 -3.55 -12.85
C ASP A 229 2.22 -3.19 -11.86
N ASN A 230 1.93 -3.09 -10.56
CA ASN A 230 2.86 -2.57 -9.55
C ASN A 230 3.21 -3.62 -8.49
N ILE A 231 4.43 -3.53 -7.96
CA ILE A 231 4.91 -4.37 -6.87
C ILE A 231 4.73 -3.61 -5.56
N VAL A 232 4.15 -4.26 -4.56
CA VAL A 232 4.04 -3.75 -3.20
C VAL A 232 4.51 -4.82 -2.23
N ASP A 233 4.98 -4.39 -1.05
CA ASP A 233 5.48 -5.30 -0.03
C ASP A 233 4.39 -5.78 0.92
N LEU A 234 3.31 -5.00 1.09
CA LEU A 234 2.18 -5.30 1.98
C LEU A 234 0.93 -4.52 1.59
N VAL A 235 -0.25 -5.10 1.86
CA VAL A 235 -1.55 -4.41 1.74
C VAL A 235 -2.17 -4.22 3.12
N LEU A 236 -2.52 -2.97 3.44
CA LEU A 236 -3.46 -2.63 4.51
C LEU A 236 -4.84 -2.45 3.88
N LEU A 237 -5.80 -3.30 4.26
CA LEU A 237 -7.06 -3.44 3.56
C LEU A 237 -8.24 -3.24 4.49
N ASP A 238 -9.04 -2.21 4.25
CA ASP A 238 -10.32 -2.03 4.91
C ASP A 238 -11.34 -3.10 4.49
N LEU A 239 -12.15 -3.58 5.43
CA LEU A 239 -13.19 -4.56 5.14
C LEU A 239 -14.45 -3.95 4.53
N VAL A 240 -14.86 -2.79 5.04
CA VAL A 240 -16.14 -2.17 4.72
C VAL A 240 -15.91 -1.09 3.68
N MET A 241 -16.13 -1.43 2.42
CA MET A 241 -16.01 -0.49 1.31
C MET A 241 -17.21 -0.63 0.35
N PRO A 242 -17.65 0.45 -0.30
CA PRO A 242 -18.73 0.42 -1.27
C PRO A 242 -18.32 -0.33 -2.55
N LYS A 243 -19.31 -0.96 -3.19
CA LYS A 243 -19.21 -1.73 -4.46
C LYS A 243 -18.40 -3.03 -4.34
N MET A 244 -17.22 -2.99 -3.73
CA MET A 244 -16.34 -4.15 -3.55
C MET A 244 -15.75 -4.12 -2.14
N SER A 245 -16.09 -5.14 -1.35
CA SER A 245 -15.63 -5.28 0.04
C SER A 245 -14.17 -5.74 0.13
N GLY A 246 -13.51 -5.48 1.25
CA GLY A 246 -12.16 -5.98 1.51
C GLY A 246 -12.07 -7.51 1.46
N THR A 247 -13.15 -8.22 1.83
CA THR A 247 -13.16 -9.69 1.71
C THR A 247 -13.10 -10.18 0.27
N GLU A 248 -13.72 -9.45 -0.67
CA GLU A 248 -13.65 -9.75 -2.10
C GLU A 248 -12.27 -9.45 -2.66
N VAL A 249 -11.65 -8.35 -2.24
CA VAL A 249 -10.27 -7.98 -2.62
C VAL A 249 -9.29 -9.05 -2.14
N LEU A 250 -9.36 -9.45 -0.86
CA LEU A 250 -8.53 -10.52 -0.30
C LEU A 250 -8.72 -11.84 -1.07
N THR A 251 -9.97 -12.18 -1.38
CA THR A 251 -10.29 -13.39 -2.16
C THR A 251 -9.61 -13.32 -3.53
N PHE A 252 -9.69 -12.20 -4.23
CA PHE A 252 -9.04 -12.02 -5.52
C PHE A 252 -7.51 -12.16 -5.41
N ILE A 253 -6.88 -11.47 -4.44
CA ILE A 253 -5.44 -11.54 -4.17
C ILE A 253 -5.01 -13.00 -3.98
N ARG A 254 -5.76 -13.78 -3.20
CA ARG A 254 -5.41 -15.17 -2.89
C ARG A 254 -5.63 -16.14 -4.06
N HIS A 255 -6.55 -15.84 -4.98
CA HIS A 255 -6.79 -16.65 -6.19
C HIS A 255 -5.84 -16.30 -7.35
N LYS A 256 -5.16 -15.16 -7.30
CA LYS A 256 -4.20 -14.75 -8.33
C LYS A 256 -2.81 -15.30 -8.01
N PRO A 257 -2.21 -16.15 -8.87
CA PRO A 257 -0.88 -16.71 -8.61
C PRO A 257 0.19 -15.66 -8.28
N LYS A 258 0.17 -14.51 -8.98
CA LYS A 258 1.03 -13.32 -8.75
C LYS A 258 0.91 -12.69 -7.37
N LEU A 259 -0.27 -12.75 -6.76
CA LEU A 259 -0.58 -12.00 -5.55
C LEU A 259 -0.80 -12.91 -4.35
N ARG A 260 -0.88 -14.23 -4.54
CA ARG A 260 -1.28 -15.18 -3.48
C ARG A 260 -0.44 -15.10 -2.21
N ASN A 261 0.84 -14.75 -2.37
CA ASN A 261 1.82 -14.66 -1.28
C ASN A 261 1.99 -13.23 -0.73
N LEU A 262 1.37 -12.22 -1.36
CA LEU A 262 1.43 -10.84 -0.90
C LEU A 262 0.81 -10.73 0.50
N PRO A 263 1.52 -10.18 1.50
CA PRO A 263 0.98 -10.11 2.83
C PRO A 263 -0.15 -9.09 2.91
N VAL A 264 -1.25 -9.49 3.54
CA VAL A 264 -2.43 -8.64 3.71
C VAL A 264 -2.78 -8.54 5.19
N ILE A 265 -2.81 -7.30 5.70
CA ILE A 265 -3.32 -6.99 7.03
C ILE A 265 -4.70 -6.35 6.88
N ILE A 266 -5.68 -6.92 7.56
CA ILE A 266 -7.06 -6.46 7.53
C ILE A 266 -7.28 -5.34 8.56
N LEU A 267 -7.90 -4.25 8.15
CA LEU A 267 -8.40 -3.19 9.04
C LEU A 267 -9.91 -3.37 9.22
N SER A 268 -10.36 -3.53 10.46
CA SER A 268 -11.75 -3.93 10.77
C SER A 268 -12.32 -3.14 11.94
N ALA A 269 -13.64 -3.04 12.08
CA ALA A 269 -14.22 -2.57 13.33
C ALA A 269 -14.27 -3.68 14.40
N HIS A 270 -14.40 -3.29 15.67
CA HIS A 270 -14.34 -4.18 16.83
C HIS A 270 -15.44 -5.26 16.88
N ASP A 271 -16.50 -5.14 16.09
CA ASP A 271 -17.66 -6.04 16.05
C ASP A 271 -17.67 -7.04 14.88
N ASP A 272 -16.62 -7.07 14.07
CA ASP A 272 -16.52 -7.90 12.86
C ASP A 272 -15.90 -9.30 13.08
N MET A 273 -15.93 -9.85 14.31
CA MET A 273 -15.17 -11.07 14.64
C MET A 273 -15.40 -12.25 13.70
N ASP A 274 -16.65 -12.52 13.28
CA ASP A 274 -16.95 -13.60 12.34
C ASP A 274 -16.32 -13.36 10.96
N ILE A 275 -16.29 -12.10 10.52
CA ILE A 275 -15.69 -11.68 9.25
C ILE A 275 -14.17 -11.77 9.34
N ILE A 276 -13.57 -11.38 10.47
CA ILE A 276 -12.13 -11.53 10.72
C ILE A 276 -11.72 -12.99 10.66
N VAL A 277 -12.45 -13.89 11.33
CA VAL A 277 -12.19 -15.34 11.26
C VAL A 277 -12.24 -15.83 9.81
N LYS A 278 -13.25 -15.39 9.04
CA LYS A 278 -13.33 -15.70 7.61
C LYS A 278 -12.10 -15.19 6.84
N CYS A 279 -11.64 -13.96 7.10
CA CYS A 279 -10.46 -13.40 6.43
C CYS A 279 -9.18 -14.17 6.75
N VAL A 280 -8.99 -14.56 8.01
CA VAL A 280 -7.86 -15.41 8.43
C VAL A 280 -7.89 -16.74 7.69
N LEU A 281 -9.05 -17.40 7.60
CA LEU A 281 -9.21 -18.65 6.86
C LEU A 281 -8.99 -18.50 5.34
N LEU A 282 -9.33 -17.33 4.78
CA LEU A 282 -9.03 -16.98 3.39
C LEU A 282 -7.53 -16.68 3.17
N GLY A 283 -6.76 -16.52 4.24
CA GLY A 283 -5.32 -16.34 4.21
C GLY A 283 -4.84 -14.92 4.47
N ALA A 284 -5.62 -14.05 5.14
CA ALA A 284 -5.07 -12.81 5.70
C ALA A 284 -3.91 -13.12 6.67
N ASP A 285 -2.85 -12.33 6.63
CA ASP A 285 -1.64 -12.56 7.42
C ASP A 285 -1.79 -12.02 8.85
N ASP A 286 -2.53 -10.93 9.02
CA ASP A 286 -2.88 -10.34 10.32
C ASP A 286 -4.15 -9.47 10.23
N TYR A 287 -4.60 -8.94 11.35
CA TYR A 287 -5.71 -7.98 11.42
C TYR A 287 -5.51 -6.94 12.53
N LEU A 288 -6.18 -5.80 12.40
CA LEU A 288 -6.14 -4.71 13.36
C LEU A 288 -7.50 -4.02 13.45
N PHE A 289 -7.90 -3.67 14.67
CA PHE A 289 -9.18 -3.01 14.90
C PHE A 289 -9.09 -1.49 14.79
N LYS A 290 -10.10 -0.86 14.21
CA LYS A 290 -10.33 0.59 14.21
C LYS A 290 -11.08 1.02 15.50
N PRO A 291 -10.74 2.16 16.12
CA PRO A 291 -9.52 2.95 15.86
C PRO A 291 -8.28 2.15 16.31
N TYR A 292 -7.22 2.15 15.49
CA TYR A 292 -6.05 1.32 15.74
C TYR A 292 -4.98 2.06 16.55
N ASN A 293 -4.39 1.34 17.51
CA ASN A 293 -3.24 1.83 18.24
C ASN A 293 -2.01 1.91 17.29
N PRO A 294 -1.33 3.05 17.20
CA PRO A 294 -0.18 3.25 16.32
C PRO A 294 1.03 2.37 16.59
N ILE A 295 1.32 2.13 17.88
CA ILE A 295 2.41 1.27 18.33
C ILE A 295 2.11 -0.16 17.87
N LEU A 296 0.85 -0.60 18.04
CA LEU A 296 0.40 -1.90 17.58
C LEU A 296 0.43 -2.00 16.05
N LEU A 297 -0.01 -0.98 15.32
CA LEU A 297 0.08 -0.92 13.86
C LEU A 297 1.53 -1.11 13.39
N LYS A 298 2.47 -0.34 13.97
CA LYS A 298 3.90 -0.45 13.65
C LYS A 298 4.44 -1.85 13.91
N ALA A 299 4.14 -2.43 15.07
CA ALA A 299 4.59 -3.76 15.45
C ALA A 299 4.05 -4.85 14.50
N ARG A 300 2.76 -4.78 14.15
CA ARG A 300 2.09 -5.71 13.23
C ARG A 300 2.66 -5.63 11.82
N LEU A 301 2.87 -4.42 11.31
CA LEU A 301 3.52 -4.18 10.02
C LEU A 301 4.93 -4.75 9.99
N ALA A 302 5.76 -4.37 10.96
CA ALA A 302 7.14 -4.83 11.06
C ALA A 302 7.24 -6.37 11.08
N ALA A 303 6.47 -7.01 11.97
CA ALA A 303 6.48 -8.48 12.09
C ALA A 303 5.99 -9.17 10.81
N THR A 304 4.97 -8.64 10.15
CA THR A 304 4.42 -9.20 8.92
C THR A 304 5.40 -9.06 7.76
N LEU A 305 5.99 -7.87 7.59
CA LEU A 305 7.01 -7.60 6.57
C LEU A 305 8.26 -8.43 6.79
N GLU A 306 8.74 -8.55 8.02
CA GLU A 306 9.89 -9.39 8.34
C GLU A 306 9.62 -10.85 8.02
N LYS A 307 8.48 -11.41 8.45
CA LYS A 307 8.08 -12.78 8.12
C LYS A 307 7.98 -12.99 6.61
N TYR A 308 7.47 -12.00 5.87
CA TYR A 308 7.44 -12.05 4.41
C TYR A 308 8.86 -12.04 3.81
N ARG A 309 9.72 -11.11 4.23
CA ARG A 309 11.11 -11.00 3.79
C ARG A 309 11.93 -12.25 4.11
N LEU A 310 11.75 -12.85 5.28
CA LEU A 310 12.41 -14.10 5.66
C LEU A 310 11.99 -15.26 4.76
N ARG A 311 10.70 -15.38 4.42
CA ARG A 311 10.23 -16.35 3.41
C ARG A 311 10.89 -16.09 2.05
N GLN A 312 11.03 -14.83 1.66
CA GLN A 312 11.67 -14.43 0.40
C GLN A 312 13.20 -14.59 0.41
N ASN A 313 13.85 -14.55 1.57
CA ASN A 313 15.31 -14.68 1.72
C ASN A 313 15.78 -16.13 1.83
N GLN A 314 14.85 -17.09 1.92
CA GLN A 314 15.17 -18.51 1.86
C GLN A 314 15.52 -18.98 0.45
N VAL A 315 15.26 -18.14 -0.57
CA VAL A 315 15.58 -18.43 -1.96
C VAL A 315 16.68 -17.49 -2.45
N PRO A 316 17.62 -17.98 -3.29
CA PRO A 316 18.58 -17.17 -4.01
C PRO A 316 17.91 -15.96 -4.68
N ARG A 317 18.58 -14.81 -4.68
CA ARG A 317 18.14 -13.62 -5.41
C ARG A 317 18.97 -13.46 -6.67
N LEU A 318 18.33 -13.11 -7.78
CA LEU A 318 19.01 -12.72 -9.01
C LEU A 318 18.54 -11.33 -9.43
N GLU A 319 19.49 -10.42 -9.64
CA GLU A 319 19.20 -9.05 -10.08
C GLU A 319 19.14 -8.97 -11.60
N VAL A 320 18.06 -8.37 -12.12
CA VAL A 320 17.83 -8.16 -13.55
C VAL A 320 17.87 -6.65 -13.81
N PHE A 321 18.99 -6.17 -14.34
CA PHE A 321 19.16 -4.77 -14.72
C PHE A 321 18.46 -4.49 -16.03
N ILE A 322 17.54 -3.53 -16.06
CA ILE A 322 16.74 -3.21 -17.24
C ILE A 322 17.13 -1.85 -17.79
N SER A 323 17.78 -1.85 -18.94
CA SER A 323 18.11 -0.64 -19.69
C SER A 323 17.07 -0.44 -20.78
N SER A 324 16.25 0.59 -20.65
CA SER A 324 15.16 0.84 -21.60
C SER A 324 14.91 2.33 -21.79
N PRO A 325 15.13 2.92 -22.97
CA PRO A 325 14.85 4.33 -23.22
C PRO A 325 13.36 4.68 -23.12
N GLY A 326 13.04 5.98 -23.01
CA GLY A 326 11.69 6.46 -22.70
C GLY A 326 10.60 6.17 -23.75
N ASP A 327 10.96 5.65 -24.92
CA ASP A 327 10.05 5.35 -26.04
C ASP A 327 9.54 3.90 -26.06
N VAL A 328 9.96 3.04 -25.12
CA VAL A 328 9.56 1.61 -25.03
C VAL A 328 8.72 1.28 -23.79
N ILE A 329 7.82 2.19 -23.41
CA ILE A 329 6.95 2.05 -22.22
C ILE A 329 6.10 0.76 -22.25
N PRO A 330 5.46 0.37 -23.37
CA PRO A 330 4.70 -0.89 -23.43
C PRO A 330 5.55 -2.12 -23.12
N GLU A 331 6.78 -2.15 -23.63
CA GLU A 331 7.73 -3.24 -23.42
C GLU A 331 8.16 -3.31 -21.94
N ARG A 332 8.39 -2.17 -21.28
CA ARG A 332 8.67 -2.14 -19.84
C ARG A 332 7.59 -2.81 -19.01
N LYS A 333 6.31 -2.56 -19.34
CA LYS A 333 5.17 -3.19 -18.66
C LYS A 333 5.18 -4.71 -18.85
N VAL A 334 5.47 -5.16 -20.06
CA VAL A 334 5.62 -6.59 -20.36
C VAL A 334 6.75 -7.21 -19.54
N ILE A 335 7.92 -6.57 -19.45
CA ILE A 335 9.02 -7.07 -18.62
C ILE A 335 8.62 -7.21 -17.15
N ARG A 336 7.96 -6.20 -16.57
CA ARG A 336 7.47 -6.27 -15.18
C ARG A 336 6.51 -7.45 -15.01
N SER A 337 5.60 -7.63 -15.96
CA SER A 337 4.67 -8.76 -15.96
C SER A 337 5.39 -10.10 -16.00
N ILE A 338 6.38 -10.27 -16.89
CA ILE A 338 7.18 -11.49 -17.06
C ILE A 338 7.98 -11.81 -15.79
N ILE A 339 8.66 -10.82 -15.22
CA ILE A 339 9.44 -11.01 -13.99
C ILE A 339 8.53 -11.43 -12.84
N ASN A 340 7.33 -10.83 -12.75
CA ASN A 340 6.32 -11.26 -11.79
C ASN A 340 5.85 -12.70 -12.07
N ASP A 341 5.60 -13.09 -13.32
CA ASP A 341 5.24 -14.47 -13.68
C ASP A 341 6.31 -15.48 -13.28
N LEU A 342 7.58 -15.16 -13.55
CA LEU A 342 8.71 -16.03 -13.20
C LEU A 342 8.93 -16.11 -11.68
N ASN A 343 8.75 -15.01 -10.96
CA ASN A 343 8.80 -15.00 -9.49
C ASN A 343 7.70 -15.87 -8.87
N VAL A 344 6.53 -15.97 -9.50
CA VAL A 344 5.47 -16.89 -9.06
C VAL A 344 5.82 -18.32 -9.36
N GLU A 345 6.25 -18.59 -10.59
CA GLU A 345 6.56 -19.93 -11.04
C GLU A 345 7.73 -20.55 -10.25
N LEU A 346 8.72 -19.72 -9.93
CA LEU A 346 9.96 -20.14 -9.27
C LEU A 346 10.03 -19.69 -7.81
N ALA A 347 8.90 -19.38 -7.17
CA ALA A 347 8.82 -18.76 -5.85
C ALA A 347 9.64 -19.47 -4.75
N ASP A 348 9.77 -20.80 -4.81
CA ASP A 348 10.52 -21.61 -3.84
C ASP A 348 11.97 -21.90 -4.25
N ARG A 349 12.41 -21.34 -5.39
CA ARG A 349 13.72 -21.61 -5.99
C ARG A 349 14.56 -20.35 -6.17
N VAL A 350 13.96 -19.23 -6.54
CA VAL A 350 14.68 -17.97 -6.79
C VAL A 350 13.73 -16.79 -6.74
N ARG A 351 14.26 -15.62 -6.39
CA ARG A 351 13.59 -14.34 -6.56
C ARG A 351 14.35 -13.45 -7.53
N LEU A 352 13.71 -13.07 -8.62
CA LEU A 352 14.15 -12.06 -9.56
C LEU A 352 13.83 -10.66 -9.02
N VAL A 353 14.85 -9.80 -8.98
CA VAL A 353 14.74 -8.42 -8.54
C VAL A 353 15.01 -7.51 -9.74
N PRO A 354 13.97 -6.87 -10.32
CA PRO A 354 14.19 -5.94 -11.43
C PRO A 354 14.78 -4.63 -10.91
N VAL A 355 15.78 -4.11 -11.63
CA VAL A 355 16.36 -2.78 -11.41
C VAL A 355 15.99 -1.90 -12.62
N PHE A 356 15.07 -0.95 -12.40
CA PHE A 356 14.69 0.08 -13.36
C PHE A 356 15.31 1.40 -12.90
N TRP A 357 16.37 1.84 -13.55
CA TRP A 357 17.09 3.05 -13.12
C TRP A 357 16.22 4.30 -13.18
N GLU A 358 15.22 4.35 -14.06
CA GLU A 358 14.31 5.49 -14.18
C GLU A 358 13.33 5.67 -13.00
N ASP A 359 13.14 4.67 -12.16
CA ASP A 359 12.20 4.68 -11.03
C ASP A 359 12.88 5.07 -9.70
N GLU A 360 14.22 5.13 -9.67
CA GLU A 360 14.99 5.47 -8.47
C GLU A 360 14.78 6.96 -8.11
N PRO A 361 14.22 7.28 -6.93
CA PRO A 361 14.02 8.67 -6.53
C PRO A 361 15.36 9.35 -6.34
N LEU A 362 15.60 10.42 -7.10
CA LEU A 362 16.75 11.32 -6.91
C LEU A 362 16.62 12.01 -5.55
N LEU A 363 17.13 11.40 -4.48
CA LEU A 363 17.21 12.02 -3.16
C LEU A 363 18.20 13.18 -3.23
N ALA A 364 17.71 14.41 -3.00
CA ALA A 364 18.43 15.66 -3.20
C ALA A 364 19.61 15.92 -2.25
N SER A 365 20.05 14.93 -1.45
CA SER A 365 20.92 15.19 -0.29
C SER A 365 22.36 14.68 -0.37
N ASP A 366 22.79 13.93 -1.39
CA ASP A 366 24.19 13.53 -1.48
C ASP A 366 24.72 13.55 -2.92
N THR A 367 26.00 13.90 -3.08
CA THR A 367 26.71 14.02 -4.36
C THR A 367 26.30 12.94 -5.37
N PHE A 368 25.89 13.38 -6.56
CA PHE A 368 25.34 12.68 -7.73
C PHE A 368 26.10 11.42 -8.24
N GLN A 369 27.12 10.93 -7.53
CA GLN A 369 27.99 9.81 -7.90
C GLN A 369 27.83 8.56 -7.02
N ALA A 370 27.07 8.61 -5.92
CA ALA A 370 27.00 7.50 -4.94
C ALA A 370 25.74 6.60 -5.01
N GLN A 371 24.81 6.84 -5.94
CA GLN A 371 23.51 6.13 -5.99
C GLN A 371 23.21 5.40 -7.32
N ILE A 372 24.12 5.37 -8.29
CA ILE A 372 23.89 4.60 -9.53
C ILE A 372 24.21 3.13 -9.23
N HIS A 373 23.20 2.27 -9.26
CA HIS A 373 23.39 0.82 -9.18
C HIS A 373 24.17 0.35 -10.43
N PRO A 374 25.44 -0.09 -10.33
CA PRO A 374 26.24 -0.41 -11.51
C PRO A 374 25.67 -1.63 -12.23
N ALA A 375 25.46 -1.53 -13.54
CA ALA A 375 24.91 -2.62 -14.33
C ALA A 375 25.81 -3.87 -14.30
N LYS A 376 27.13 -3.71 -14.20
CA LYS A 376 28.10 -4.82 -14.06
C LYS A 376 27.93 -5.69 -12.82
N ASN A 377 27.23 -5.20 -11.79
CA ASN A 377 27.03 -5.93 -10.54
C ASN A 377 25.75 -6.80 -10.57
N SER A 378 24.92 -6.67 -11.60
CA SER A 378 23.71 -7.47 -11.76
C SER A 378 24.01 -8.90 -12.23
N ASP A 379 23.03 -9.80 -12.11
CA ASP A 379 23.14 -11.17 -12.61
C ASP A 379 22.77 -11.28 -14.09
N ILE A 380 21.82 -10.45 -14.53
CA ILE A 380 21.31 -10.40 -15.91
C ILE A 380 21.13 -8.93 -16.31
N TYR A 381 21.60 -8.58 -17.50
CA TYR A 381 21.35 -7.30 -18.15
C TYR A 381 20.35 -7.50 -19.29
N LEU A 382 19.31 -6.68 -19.32
CA LEU A 382 18.27 -6.69 -20.35
C LEU A 382 18.13 -5.29 -20.97
N GLY A 383 18.59 -5.14 -22.21
CA GLY A 383 18.46 -3.92 -23.01
C GLY A 383 17.26 -3.96 -23.95
N ILE A 384 16.49 -2.87 -24.05
CA ILE A 384 15.36 -2.74 -24.99
C ILE A 384 15.48 -1.43 -25.75
N PHE A 385 15.61 -1.47 -27.08
CA PHE A 385 15.83 -0.29 -27.91
C PHE A 385 14.84 -0.20 -29.07
N TRP A 386 14.39 1.01 -29.42
CA TRP A 386 13.45 1.22 -30.54
C TRP A 386 13.77 2.39 -31.47
N SER A 387 13.60 3.64 -31.07
CA SER A 387 13.88 4.79 -31.94
C SER A 387 14.91 5.74 -31.33
N ARG A 388 15.25 5.50 -30.06
CA ARG A 388 16.15 6.32 -29.26
C ARG A 388 17.13 5.44 -28.50
N LEU A 389 18.38 5.90 -28.38
CA LEU A 389 19.41 5.21 -27.61
C LEU A 389 19.31 5.58 -26.13
N GLY A 390 19.01 6.84 -25.82
CA GLY A 390 18.79 7.30 -24.45
C GLY A 390 18.95 8.81 -24.31
N SER A 391 18.81 9.30 -23.08
CA SER A 391 19.11 10.70 -22.76
C SER A 391 20.62 10.93 -22.64
N PRO A 392 21.14 12.12 -22.98
CA PRO A 392 22.55 12.46 -22.78
C PRO A 392 22.92 12.37 -21.30
N LEU A 393 24.15 11.93 -21.03
CA LEU A 393 24.72 11.99 -19.68
C LEU A 393 25.41 13.33 -19.43
N PRO A 394 25.57 13.75 -18.16
CA PRO A 394 26.41 14.90 -17.82
C PRO A 394 27.86 14.71 -18.31
N ASP A 395 28.51 15.78 -18.75
CA ASP A 395 29.90 15.77 -19.23
C ASP A 395 30.93 15.29 -18.18
N SER A 396 30.52 15.19 -16.91
CA SER A 396 31.33 14.63 -15.83
C SER A 396 31.47 13.11 -15.88
N ILE A 397 30.64 12.41 -16.68
CA ILE A 397 30.68 10.96 -16.85
C ILE A 397 31.33 10.64 -18.19
N THR A 398 32.58 10.18 -18.15
CA THR A 398 33.38 9.83 -19.32
C THR A 398 33.79 8.35 -19.28
N ARG A 399 34.14 7.80 -20.44
CA ARG A 399 34.89 6.54 -20.55
C ARG A 399 36.26 6.66 -19.89
N GLU A 400 36.94 5.53 -19.70
CA GLU A 400 38.31 5.49 -19.15
C GLU A 400 39.32 6.28 -20.01
N ASP A 401 39.07 6.39 -21.31
CA ASP A 401 39.89 7.15 -22.25
C ASP A 401 39.55 8.65 -22.32
N GLY A 402 38.58 9.10 -21.51
CA GLY A 402 38.10 10.48 -21.46
C GLY A 402 37.08 10.87 -22.52
N SER A 403 36.66 9.94 -23.39
CA SER A 403 35.58 10.19 -24.36
C SER A 403 34.20 10.20 -23.68
N LEU A 404 33.24 10.92 -24.27
CA LEU A 404 31.87 11.03 -23.78
C LEU A 404 31.00 9.88 -24.30
N TYR A 405 30.07 9.42 -23.48
CA TYR A 405 29.01 8.50 -23.90
C TYR A 405 27.94 9.23 -24.72
N ASP A 406 27.36 8.54 -25.69
CA ASP A 406 26.26 9.04 -26.50
C ASP A 406 24.95 9.15 -25.72
N SER A 407 24.77 8.31 -24.68
CA SER A 407 23.60 8.32 -23.80
C SER A 407 23.82 7.52 -22.51
N GLY A 408 22.87 7.63 -21.57
CA GLY A 408 22.83 6.81 -20.34
C GLY A 408 22.76 5.31 -20.62
N SER A 409 21.94 4.87 -21.57
CA SER A 409 21.81 3.45 -21.89
C SER A 409 23.06 2.87 -22.56
N GLU A 410 23.85 3.69 -23.27
CA GLU A 410 25.16 3.26 -23.76
C GLU A 410 26.14 3.02 -22.61
N TYR A 411 26.19 3.94 -21.64
CA TYR A 411 26.98 3.77 -20.43
C TYR A 411 26.58 2.51 -19.65
N GLU A 412 25.28 2.31 -19.44
CA GLU A 412 24.74 1.13 -18.75
C GLU A 412 25.16 -0.18 -19.43
N TYR A 413 25.07 -0.21 -20.77
CA TYR A 413 25.49 -1.37 -21.54
C TYR A 413 27.01 -1.60 -21.46
N GLU A 414 27.82 -0.56 -21.65
CA GLU A 414 29.29 -0.69 -21.60
C GLU A 414 29.77 -1.14 -20.22
N ASP A 415 29.15 -0.65 -19.13
CA ASP A 415 29.42 -1.12 -17.77
C ASP A 415 29.06 -2.60 -17.64
N ALA A 416 27.85 -3.01 -18.04
CA ALA A 416 27.43 -4.43 -18.03
C ALA A 416 28.36 -5.33 -18.85
N TYR A 417 28.72 -4.91 -20.05
CA TYR A 417 29.61 -5.65 -20.94
C TYR A 417 31.04 -5.78 -20.38
N SER A 418 31.54 -4.73 -19.70
CA SER A 418 32.81 -4.79 -19.00
C SER A 418 32.81 -5.85 -17.89
N GLY A 419 31.70 -5.96 -17.14
CA GLY A 419 31.47 -7.02 -16.17
C GLY A 419 31.54 -8.38 -16.85
N TYR A 420 30.69 -8.59 -17.87
CA TYR A 420 30.58 -9.86 -18.58
C TYR A 420 31.94 -10.34 -19.10
N LYS A 421 32.74 -9.44 -19.68
CA LYS A 421 34.09 -9.77 -20.18
C LYS A 421 35.05 -10.19 -19.06
N ASN A 422 34.93 -9.62 -17.87
CA ASN A 422 35.84 -9.85 -16.76
C ASN A 422 35.51 -11.10 -15.95
N ASN A 423 34.22 -11.39 -15.72
CA ASN A 423 33.79 -12.45 -14.81
C ASN A 423 32.62 -13.31 -15.34
N GLY A 424 32.16 -13.08 -16.57
CA GLY A 424 31.02 -13.79 -17.18
C GLY A 424 29.65 -13.30 -16.73
N LYS A 425 29.56 -12.23 -15.93
CA LYS A 425 28.30 -11.63 -15.44
C LYS A 425 28.27 -10.10 -15.61
N PRO A 426 27.11 -9.47 -15.82
CA PRO A 426 25.80 -10.11 -16.05
C PRO A 426 25.74 -10.87 -17.37
N GLU A 427 24.88 -11.88 -17.46
CA GLU A 427 24.50 -12.43 -18.76
C GLU A 427 23.64 -11.41 -19.52
N ILE A 428 23.89 -11.25 -20.82
CA ILE A 428 23.36 -10.12 -21.60
C ILE A 428 22.26 -10.60 -22.54
N LEU A 429 21.11 -9.91 -22.49
CA LEU A 429 20.03 -9.98 -23.47
C LEU A 429 19.72 -8.59 -24.01
N VAL A 430 19.62 -8.44 -25.32
CA VAL A 430 19.27 -7.17 -25.97
C VAL A 430 18.19 -7.39 -27.02
N TYR A 431 17.16 -6.54 -26.96
CA TYR A 431 16.00 -6.58 -27.83
C TYR A 431 15.84 -5.28 -28.61
N ARG A 432 15.69 -5.39 -29.93
CA ARG A 432 15.43 -4.28 -30.84
C ARG A 432 14.04 -4.35 -31.42
N LYS A 433 13.25 -3.31 -31.20
CA LYS A 433 11.94 -3.12 -31.85
C LYS A 433 12.14 -2.60 -33.28
N MET A 434 11.53 -3.26 -34.25
CA MET A 434 11.68 -2.98 -35.68
C MET A 434 10.45 -2.31 -36.31
N SER A 435 9.38 -2.07 -35.54
CA SER A 435 8.19 -1.36 -36.04
C SER A 435 8.50 0.10 -36.36
N GLU A 436 7.77 0.68 -37.32
CA GLU A 436 7.92 2.10 -37.70
C GLU A 436 7.74 3.05 -36.51
N ALA A 437 8.67 4.00 -36.36
CA ALA A 437 8.60 5.08 -35.39
C ALA A 437 7.96 6.33 -36.02
N PHE A 438 6.99 6.93 -35.32
CA PHE A 438 6.28 8.11 -35.80
C PHE A 438 6.81 9.37 -35.09
N VAL A 439 7.17 10.38 -35.88
CA VAL A 439 7.56 11.71 -35.39
C VAL A 439 6.66 12.78 -36.01
N SER A 440 6.27 13.77 -35.21
CA SER A 440 5.51 14.92 -35.72
C SER A 440 6.38 15.77 -36.65
N LEU A 441 5.88 16.07 -37.84
CA LEU A 441 6.56 16.94 -38.80
C LEU A 441 6.35 18.45 -38.54
N ALA A 442 5.66 18.80 -37.44
CA ALA A 442 5.35 20.19 -37.11
C ALA A 442 6.59 21.00 -36.72
N ASP A 443 7.64 20.34 -36.23
CA ASP A 443 8.88 20.95 -35.76
C ASP A 443 10.08 20.25 -36.38
N ARG A 444 10.81 20.99 -37.21
CA ARG A 444 11.98 20.49 -37.92
C ARG A 444 13.09 20.04 -36.97
N ASP A 445 13.32 20.76 -35.88
CA ASP A 445 14.43 20.46 -34.97
C ASP A 445 14.16 19.15 -34.22
N ASN A 446 12.90 18.93 -33.83
CA ASN A 446 12.45 17.66 -33.26
C ASN A 446 12.58 16.48 -34.23
N VAL A 447 12.26 16.68 -35.52
CA VAL A 447 12.46 15.64 -36.56
C VAL A 447 13.95 15.32 -36.72
N MET A 448 14.81 16.33 -36.82
CA MET A 448 16.25 16.12 -36.96
C MET A 448 16.85 15.42 -35.73
N ALA A 449 16.40 15.78 -34.52
CA ALA A 449 16.83 15.13 -33.28
C ALA A 449 16.38 13.66 -33.22
N ALA A 450 15.17 13.34 -33.70
CA ALA A 450 14.69 11.96 -33.78
C ALA A 450 15.51 11.12 -34.76
N ILE A 451 15.85 11.68 -35.94
CA ILE A 451 16.73 11.01 -36.92
C ILE A 451 18.10 10.73 -36.31
N ALA A 452 18.71 11.73 -35.66
CA ALA A 452 20.02 11.55 -35.01
C ALA A 452 20.00 10.47 -33.92
N GLN A 453 18.90 10.37 -33.15
CA GLN A 453 18.73 9.31 -32.16
C GLN A 453 18.58 7.93 -32.80
N PHE A 454 17.83 7.84 -33.90
CA PHE A 454 17.68 6.60 -34.65
C PHE A 454 19.04 6.10 -35.19
N GLU A 455 19.82 7.00 -35.82
CA GLU A 455 21.18 6.70 -36.33
C GLU A 455 22.13 6.26 -35.21
N LYS A 456 22.01 6.86 -34.02
CA LYS A 456 22.80 6.44 -32.84
C LYS A 456 22.47 5.01 -32.42
N VAL A 457 21.20 4.61 -32.43
CA VAL A 457 20.86 3.23 -32.08
C VAL A 457 21.41 2.26 -33.11
N ASP A 458 21.25 2.54 -34.40
CA ASP A 458 21.76 1.64 -35.44
C ASP A 458 23.28 1.49 -35.33
N SER A 459 24.00 2.60 -35.13
CA SER A 459 25.45 2.59 -34.91
C SER A 459 25.86 1.81 -33.65
N PHE A 460 25.07 1.91 -32.58
CA PHE A 460 25.28 1.16 -31.35
C PHE A 460 25.09 -0.35 -31.57
N ILE A 461 24.01 -0.74 -32.27
CA ILE A 461 23.73 -2.15 -32.57
C ILE A 461 24.81 -2.75 -33.47
N GLU A 462 25.18 -2.05 -34.54
CA GLU A 462 26.25 -2.47 -35.45
C GLU A 462 27.58 -2.66 -34.73
N ARG A 463 27.94 -1.75 -33.81
CA ARG A 463 29.19 -1.82 -33.06
C ARG A 463 29.29 -3.02 -32.14
N TRP A 464 28.19 -3.38 -31.46
CA TRP A 464 28.23 -4.28 -30.31
C TRP A 464 27.66 -5.67 -30.57
N PHE A 465 26.76 -5.81 -31.55
CA PHE A 465 26.01 -7.06 -31.74
C PHE A 465 26.13 -7.63 -33.15
N ILE A 466 26.81 -6.95 -34.07
CA ILE A 466 27.02 -7.42 -35.43
C ILE A 466 28.51 -7.67 -35.64
N ASP A 467 28.86 -8.86 -36.09
CA ASP A 467 30.23 -9.18 -36.45
C ASP A 467 30.62 -8.40 -37.73
N PRO A 468 31.71 -7.62 -37.70
CA PRO A 468 32.11 -6.78 -38.83
C PRO A 468 32.65 -7.57 -40.03
N GLU A 469 33.06 -8.84 -39.86
CA GLU A 469 33.60 -9.67 -40.93
C GLU A 469 32.51 -10.40 -41.72
N ASP A 470 31.47 -10.92 -41.06
CA ASP A 470 30.45 -11.75 -41.69
C ASP A 470 29.00 -11.25 -41.53
N GLY A 471 28.77 -10.20 -40.74
CA GLY A 471 27.45 -9.62 -40.51
C GLY A 471 26.53 -10.48 -39.65
N SER A 472 27.04 -11.52 -38.99
CA SER A 472 26.26 -12.36 -38.09
C SER A 472 25.93 -11.64 -36.79
N TYR A 473 24.77 -11.98 -36.20
CA TYR A 473 24.34 -11.41 -34.92
C TYR A 473 24.92 -12.18 -33.74
N SER A 474 25.30 -11.45 -32.69
CA SER A 474 25.57 -12.02 -31.38
C SER A 474 24.35 -12.79 -30.85
N GLY A 475 24.57 -13.91 -30.16
CA GLY A 475 23.50 -14.71 -29.54
C GLY A 475 22.73 -13.97 -28.44
N ALA A 476 23.22 -12.82 -27.98
CA ALA A 476 22.55 -11.93 -27.04
C ALA A 476 21.52 -11.00 -27.69
N TYR A 477 21.53 -10.85 -29.03
CA TYR A 477 20.72 -9.86 -29.74
C TYR A 477 19.50 -10.47 -30.42
N HIS A 478 18.34 -9.82 -30.25
CA HIS A 478 17.05 -10.27 -30.77
C HIS A 478 16.22 -9.12 -31.34
N CYS A 479 15.44 -9.38 -32.38
CA CYS A 479 14.54 -8.39 -33.00
C CYS A 479 13.07 -8.78 -32.81
N PHE A 480 12.19 -7.78 -32.71
CA PHE A 480 10.74 -7.99 -32.68
C PHE A 480 9.98 -6.82 -33.33
N GLU A 481 8.76 -7.09 -33.79
CA GLU A 481 7.85 -6.05 -34.31
C GLU A 481 6.60 -5.87 -33.43
N GLN A 482 6.03 -6.99 -32.97
CA GLN A 482 4.80 -7.01 -32.18
C GLN A 482 5.12 -7.37 -30.72
N LEU A 483 4.32 -6.81 -29.81
CA LEU A 483 4.52 -6.92 -28.37
C LEU A 483 4.33 -8.37 -27.88
N GLU A 484 3.43 -9.13 -28.50
CA GLU A 484 3.16 -10.53 -28.15
C GLU A 484 4.37 -11.43 -28.43
N TYR A 485 5.10 -11.19 -29.52
CA TYR A 485 6.33 -11.93 -29.82
C TYR A 485 7.46 -11.54 -28.86
N PHE A 486 7.55 -10.25 -28.52
CA PHE A 486 8.49 -9.77 -27.52
C PHE A 486 8.27 -10.47 -26.17
N GLU A 487 7.02 -10.52 -25.71
CA GLU A 487 6.65 -11.17 -24.46
C GLU A 487 7.09 -12.65 -24.41
N ASP A 488 6.74 -13.42 -25.45
CA ASP A 488 7.07 -14.85 -25.53
C ASP A 488 8.58 -15.10 -25.59
N MET A 489 9.33 -14.31 -26.37
CA MET A 489 10.79 -14.42 -26.46
C MET A 489 11.47 -14.10 -25.14
N VAL A 490 11.15 -12.96 -24.54
CA VAL A 490 11.76 -12.54 -23.28
C VAL A 490 11.48 -13.55 -22.18
N TYR A 491 10.22 -14.01 -22.06
CA TYR A 491 9.86 -14.99 -21.04
C TYR A 491 10.70 -16.27 -21.19
N LYS A 492 10.84 -16.81 -22.41
CA LYS A 492 11.65 -18.01 -22.67
C LYS A 492 13.14 -17.80 -22.39
N HIS A 493 13.71 -16.70 -22.89
CA HIS A 493 15.13 -16.41 -22.73
C HIS A 493 15.49 -16.16 -21.28
N LEU A 494 14.75 -15.28 -20.60
CA LEU A 494 14.98 -14.94 -19.19
C LEU A 494 14.82 -16.17 -18.30
N LYS A 495 13.75 -16.96 -18.49
CA LYS A 495 13.55 -18.21 -17.76
C LYS A 495 14.72 -19.18 -17.93
N LYS A 496 15.20 -19.36 -19.16
CA LYS A 496 16.32 -20.25 -19.46
C LYS A 496 17.59 -19.81 -18.73
N LEU A 497 17.91 -18.51 -18.75
CA LEU A 497 19.06 -17.96 -18.02
C LEU A 497 18.91 -18.19 -16.51
N VAL A 498 17.75 -17.85 -15.95
CA VAL A 498 17.48 -18.01 -14.51
C VAL A 498 17.62 -19.46 -14.06
N VAL A 499 17.05 -20.41 -14.81
CA VAL A 499 17.18 -21.84 -14.51
C VAL A 499 18.64 -22.30 -14.62
N SER A 500 19.36 -21.86 -15.65
CA SER A 500 20.78 -22.17 -15.83
C SER A 500 21.63 -21.64 -14.67
N GLN A 501 21.40 -20.40 -14.22
CA GLN A 501 22.13 -19.85 -13.09
C GLN A 501 21.84 -20.63 -11.80
N LEU A 502 20.59 -21.03 -11.56
CA LEU A 502 20.23 -21.87 -10.42
C LEU A 502 20.88 -23.26 -10.42
N GLU A 503 21.19 -23.83 -11.59
CA GLU A 503 21.92 -25.10 -11.69
C GLU A 503 23.41 -24.95 -11.36
N THR A 504 23.93 -23.72 -11.41
CA THR A 504 25.34 -23.40 -11.11
C THR A 504 25.57 -22.86 -9.69
N MET A 505 24.52 -22.53 -8.96
CA MET A 505 24.53 -22.10 -7.54
C MET A 505 24.47 -23.30 -6.60
#